data_AF-A0A183A3Y3-F1
#
_entry.id   AF-A0A183A3Y3-F1
#
_cell.length_a   1.000
_cell.length_b   1.000
_cell.length_c   1.000
_cell.angle_alpha   90.00
_cell.angle_beta   90.00
_cell.angle_gamma   90.00
#
_symmetry.space_group_name_H-M   'P 1'
#
loop_
_entity.id
_entity.type
_entity.pdbx_description
1 polymer ?
#
loop_
_entity_poly.entity_id
_entity_poly.type
_entity_poly.pdbx_seq_one_letter_code
_entity_poly.pdbx_strand_id
1 'polypeptide(L)'
;LPVSLVICNDIMAYVCGFFFGKTPLIKLSPKKTWEGFIGGGLATVVFGFVFALILIRYDYFVCPLEWDDTVGRLTAECTRNPVFVPRTYNVSKWLVRLFSFT
;
A
#
# COMPACT_ATOMS: atom_id res chain seq x y z
N LEU A 1 -0.34 -1.92 -8.54
CA LEU A 1 -0.28 -1.07 -7.33
C LEU A 1 -0.73 0.38 -7.56
N PRO A 2 -0.14 1.19 -8.46
CA PRO A 2 -0.37 2.63 -8.45
C PRO A 2 -1.81 3.00 -8.83
N VAL A 3 -2.36 2.38 -9.87
CA VAL A 3 -3.75 2.64 -10.32
C VAL A 3 -4.78 2.29 -9.25
N SER A 4 -4.61 1.14 -8.58
CA SER A 4 -5.52 0.73 -7.49
C SER A 4 -5.45 1.68 -6.29
N LEU A 5 -4.27 2.24 -5.98
CA LEU A 5 -4.14 3.23 -4.91
C LEU A 5 -4.88 4.53 -5.22
N VAL A 6 -4.82 5.00 -6.47
CA VAL A 6 -5.55 6.21 -6.90
C VAL A 6 -7.07 5.99 -6.78
N ILE A 7 -7.55 4.84 -7.24
CA ILE A 7 -8.98 4.49 -7.15
C ILE A 7 -9.42 4.37 -5.68
N CYS A 8 -8.67 3.64 -4.85
CA CYS A 8 -8.99 3.51 -3.43
C CYS A 8 -8.96 4.85 -2.70
N ASN A 9 -8.02 5.74 -3.03
CA ASN A 9 -7.96 7.08 -2.47
C ASN A 9 -9.23 7.88 -2.78
N ASP A 10 -9.67 7.88 -4.04
CA ASP A 10 -10.87 8.63 -4.44
C ASP A 10 -12.13 8.09 -3.78
N ILE A 11 -12.29 6.76 -3.71
CA ILE A 11 -13.43 6.12 -3.05
C ILE A 11 -13.42 6.43 -1.55
N MET A 12 -12.28 6.27 -0.87
CA MET A 12 -12.18 6.50 0.57
C MET A 12 -12.29 7.98 0.94
N ALA A 13 -11.75 8.89 0.13
CA ALA A 13 -11.94 10.33 0.33
C ALA A 13 -13.41 10.73 0.20
N TYR A 14 -14.14 10.11 -0.73
CA TYR A 14 -15.59 10.30 -0.87
C TYR A 14 -16.35 9.71 0.33
N VAL A 15 -16.06 8.47 0.73
CA VAL A 15 -16.73 7.81 1.86
C VAL A 15 -16.50 8.57 3.17
N CYS A 16 -15.25 8.89 3.50
CA CYS A 16 -14.92 9.67 4.69
C CYS A 16 -15.49 11.09 4.62
N GLY A 17 -15.47 11.72 3.43
CA GLY A 17 -16.06 13.02 3.21
C GLY A 17 -17.59 13.03 3.34
N PHE A 18 -18.27 11.94 2.99
CA PHE A 18 -19.72 11.81 3.15
C PHE A 18 -20.13 11.64 4.61
N PHE A 19 -19.42 10.80 5.38
CA PHE A 19 -19.76 10.55 6.79
C PHE A 19 -19.30 11.66 7.75
N PHE A 20 -18.12 12.25 7.51
CA PHE A 20 -17.46 13.17 8.45
C PHE A 20 -17.22 14.57 7.90
N GLY A 21 -17.58 14.83 6.64
CA GLY A 21 -17.30 16.10 5.97
C GLY A 21 -18.11 17.26 6.55
N LYS A 22 -17.45 18.09 7.35
CA LYS A 22 -18.03 19.32 7.89
C LYS A 22 -17.29 20.57 7.40
N THR A 23 -15.99 20.46 7.10
CA THR A 23 -15.17 21.61 6.70
C THR A 23 -14.74 21.52 5.22
N PRO A 24 -15.14 22.49 4.38
CA PRO A 24 -14.75 22.49 2.96
C PRO A 24 -13.25 22.80 2.80
N LEU A 25 -12.57 22.06 1.93
CA LEU A 25 -11.13 22.16 1.64
C LEU A 25 -10.80 23.41 0.82
N ILE A 26 -11.61 23.72 -0.19
CA ILE A 26 -11.40 24.84 -1.12
C ILE A 26 -12.76 25.48 -1.45
N LYS A 27 -12.83 26.82 -1.47
CA LYS A 27 -14.06 27.58 -1.82
C LYS A 27 -14.55 27.35 -3.25
N LEU A 28 -13.65 26.96 -4.16
CA LEU A 28 -13.97 26.60 -5.55
C LEU A 28 -14.69 25.24 -5.66
N SER A 29 -14.54 24.34 -4.67
CA SER A 29 -15.13 23.00 -4.66
C SER A 29 -15.76 22.71 -3.29
N PRO A 30 -16.99 23.22 -3.04
CA PRO A 30 -17.62 23.13 -1.74
C PRO A 30 -17.95 21.69 -1.29
N LYS A 31 -17.82 20.71 -2.19
CA LYS A 31 -18.05 19.28 -1.91
C LYS A 31 -16.80 18.52 -1.46
N LYS A 32 -15.59 19.09 -1.59
CA LYS A 32 -14.35 18.48 -1.09
C LYS A 32 -14.12 18.94 0.34
N THR A 33 -13.89 18.00 1.25
CA THR A 33 -13.75 18.27 2.69
C THR A 33 -12.34 17.95 3.17
N TRP A 34 -11.85 18.66 4.20
CA TRP A 34 -10.54 18.35 4.81
C TRP A 34 -10.55 16.97 5.46
N GLU A 35 -11.65 16.58 6.08
CA GLU A 35 -11.81 15.29 6.74
C GLU A 35 -11.78 14.14 5.73
N GLY A 36 -12.38 14.34 4.55
CA GLY A 36 -12.32 13.39 3.44
C GLY A 36 -10.90 13.24 2.89
N PHE A 37 -10.15 14.33 2.74
CA PHE A 37 -8.77 14.27 2.26
C PHE A 37 -7.84 13.51 3.22
N ILE A 38 -7.91 13.81 4.52
CA ILE A 38 -7.10 13.15 5.54
C ILE A 38 -7.51 11.67 5.68
N GLY A 39 -8.81 11.39 5.69
CA GLY A 39 -9.33 10.02 5.76
C GLY A 39 -8.94 9.17 4.56
N GLY A 40 -9.06 9.73 3.35
CA GLY A 40 -8.62 9.08 2.11
C GLY A 40 -7.11 8.81 2.10
N GLY A 41 -6.30 9.77 2.52
CA GLY A 41 -4.86 9.61 2.63
C GLY A 41 -4.46 8.50 3.61
N LEU A 42 -5.01 8.51 4.82
CA LEU A 42 -4.72 7.49 5.83
C LEU A 42 -5.17 6.09 5.38
N ALA A 43 -6.38 5.98 4.83
CA ALA A 43 -6.91 4.72 4.31
C ALA A 43 -6.06 4.18 3.16
N THR A 44 -5.57 5.06 2.27
CA THR A 44 -4.71 4.67 1.14
C THR A 44 -3.36 4.16 1.60
N VAL A 45 -2.77 4.75 2.64
CA VAL A 45 -1.51 4.27 3.24
C VAL A 45 -1.71 2.86 3.80
N VAL A 46 -2.74 2.65 4.62
CA VAL A 46 -3.04 1.34 5.21
C VAL A 46 -3.32 0.30 4.13
N PHE A 47 -4.17 0.64 3.15
CA PHE A 47 -4.48 -0.23 2.03
C PHE A 47 -3.23 -0.58 1.21
N GLY A 48 -2.36 0.39 0.94
CA GLY A 48 -1.10 0.16 0.21
C GLY A 48 -0.18 -0.83 0.92
N PHE A 49 -0.03 -0.72 2.24
CA PHE A 49 0.74 -1.68 3.03
C PHE A 49 0.15 -3.09 2.96
N VAL A 50 -1.15 -3.23 3.23
CA VAL A 50 -1.82 -4.54 3.21
C VAL A 50 -1.77 -5.17 1.82
N PHE A 51 -2.06 -4.37 0.79
CA PHE A 51 -2.10 -4.84 -0.59
C PHE A 51 -0.71 -5.24 -1.09
N ALA A 52 0.36 -4.50 -0.72
CA ALA A 52 1.73 -4.88 -1.02
C ALA A 52 2.10 -6.24 -0.36
N LEU A 53 1.72 -6.47 0.90
CA LEU A 53 1.98 -7.73 1.60
C LEU A 53 1.31 -8.93 0.91
N ILE A 54 0.13 -8.73 0.32
CA ILE A 54 -0.57 -9.75 -0.45
C ILE A 54 0.15 -10.01 -1.78
N LEU A 55 0.53 -8.96 -2.51
CA LEU A 55 1.14 -9.10 -3.83
C LEU A 55 2.53 -9.73 -3.81
N ILE A 56 3.32 -9.51 -2.76
CA ILE A 56 4.65 -10.13 -2.57
C ILE A 56 4.57 -11.67 -2.54
N ARG A 57 3.38 -12.25 -2.35
CA ARG A 57 3.18 -13.72 -2.39
C ARG A 57 3.30 -14.30 -3.79
N TYR A 58 3.06 -13.50 -4.83
CA TYR A 58 3.10 -13.94 -6.21
C TYR A 58 4.43 -13.58 -6.87
N ASP A 59 5.13 -14.58 -7.40
CA ASP A 59 6.45 -14.40 -8.03
C ASP A 59 6.41 -13.47 -9.23
N TYR A 60 5.29 -13.42 -9.94
CA TYR A 60 5.07 -12.51 -11.06
C TYR A 60 5.31 -11.02 -10.73
N PHE A 61 5.05 -10.59 -9.48
CA PHE A 61 5.25 -9.20 -9.07
C PHE A 61 6.62 -8.94 -8.42
N VAL A 62 7.40 -9.99 -8.15
CA VAL A 62 8.68 -9.93 -7.43
C VAL A 62 9.86 -10.24 -8.35
N CYS A 63 9.66 -11.19 -9.26
CA CYS A 63 10.65 -11.67 -10.20
C CYS A 63 10.54 -10.94 -11.54
N PRO A 64 11.68 -10.67 -12.21
CA PRO A 64 11.66 -10.21 -13.60
C PRO A 64 11.09 -11.31 -14.51
N LEU A 65 10.38 -10.89 -15.56
CA LEU A 65 9.88 -11.80 -16.58
C LEU A 65 11.01 -12.05 -17.59
N GLU A 66 11.47 -13.29 -17.71
CA GLU A 66 12.57 -13.66 -18.62
C GLU A 66 12.13 -14.76 -19.59
N TRP A 67 12.73 -14.81 -20.77
CA TRP A 67 12.46 -15.85 -21.75
C TRP A 67 13.34 -17.06 -21.45
N ASP A 68 12.72 -18.21 -21.21
CA ASP A 68 13.44 -19.46 -20.96
C ASP A 68 13.47 -20.31 -22.23
N ASP A 69 14.66 -20.43 -22.82
CA ASP A 69 14.91 -21.22 -24.02
C ASP A 69 14.64 -22.72 -23.82
N THR A 70 14.70 -23.22 -22.58
CA THR A 70 14.49 -24.64 -22.27
C THR A 70 13.00 -25.04 -22.31
N VAL A 71 12.11 -24.09 -22.02
CA VAL A 71 10.66 -24.33 -21.96
C VAL A 71 9.91 -23.58 -23.07
N GLY A 72 10.59 -22.70 -23.82
CA GLY A 72 10.03 -21.95 -24.95
C GLY A 72 8.90 -21.00 -24.55
N ARG A 73 8.94 -20.47 -23.31
CA ARG A 73 7.92 -19.57 -22.76
C ARG A 73 8.55 -18.50 -21.86
N LEU A 74 7.81 -17.41 -21.65
CA LEU A 74 8.12 -16.44 -20.59
C LEU A 74 7.89 -17.09 -19.23
N THR A 75 8.93 -17.15 -18.39
CA THR A 75 8.86 -17.64 -17.03
C THR A 75 9.15 -16.50 -16.04
N ALA A 76 8.50 -16.55 -14.88
CA ALA A 76 8.75 -15.63 -13.77
C ALA A 76 9.36 -16.37 -12.57
N GLU A 77 9.96 -17.54 -12.81
CA GLU A 77 10.61 -18.33 -11.76
C GLU A 77 12.00 -17.75 -11.50
N CYS A 78 12.17 -17.13 -10.33
CA CYS A 78 13.45 -16.61 -9.89
C CYS A 78 13.68 -16.89 -8.41
N THR A 79 14.94 -16.87 -7.97
CA THR A 79 15.25 -16.79 -6.54
C THR A 79 14.88 -15.41 -6.02
N ARG A 80 13.86 -15.32 -5.16
CA ARG A 80 13.41 -14.05 -4.57
C ARG A 80 14.57 -13.31 -3.90
N ASN A 81 14.71 -12.02 -4.20
CA ASN A 81 15.69 -11.17 -3.53
C ASN A 81 15.40 -11.13 -2.01
N PRO A 82 16.42 -11.23 -1.14
CA PRO A 82 16.24 -11.24 0.32
C PRO A 82 15.48 -10.03 0.88
N VAL A 83 15.38 -8.91 0.15
CA VAL A 83 14.55 -7.75 0.50
C VAL A 83 13.06 -8.10 0.59
N PHE A 84 12.58 -9.06 -0.21
CA PHE A 84 11.18 -9.50 -0.22
C PHE A 84 10.90 -10.68 0.71
N VAL A 85 11.91 -11.14 1.44
CA VAL A 85 11.79 -12.23 2.42
C VAL A 85 11.72 -11.62 3.82
N PRO A 86 10.73 -11.97 4.65
CA PRO A 86 10.68 -11.48 6.02
C PRO A 86 11.93 -11.92 6.79
N ARG A 87 12.63 -10.96 7.40
CA ARG A 87 13.83 -11.19 8.22
C ARG A 87 13.58 -10.73 9.64
N THR A 88 14.10 -11.50 10.60
CA THR A 88 14.11 -11.11 12.01
C THR A 88 15.32 -10.23 12.28
N TYR A 89 15.10 -8.97 12.63
CA TYR A 89 16.16 -8.04 13.02
C TYR A 89 16.20 -7.89 14.54
N ASN A 90 17.39 -8.03 15.13
CA ASN A 90 17.60 -7.70 16.53
C ASN A 90 17.71 -6.18 16.68
N VAL A 91 16.61 -5.56 17.09
CA VAL A 91 16.55 -4.13 17.40
C VAL A 91 16.92 -3.87 18.87
N SER A 92 17.43 -2.67 19.16
CA SER A 92 17.75 -2.26 20.53
C SER A 92 16.52 -2.37 21.43
N LYS A 93 16.73 -2.85 22.67
CA LYS A 93 15.66 -3.04 23.67
C LYS A 93 14.84 -1.77 23.93
N TRP A 94 15.42 -0.60 23.69
CA TRP A 94 14.73 0.69 23.83
C TRP A 94 13.63 0.89 22.78
N LEU A 95 13.85 0.49 21.52
CA LEU A 95 12.86 0.62 20.45
C LEU A 95 11.68 -0.33 20.65
N VAL A 96 11.94 -1.57 21.11
CA VAL A 96 10.86 -2.53 21.44
C VAL A 96 9.96 -1.97 22.53
N ARG A 97 10.53 -1.31 23.54
CA ARG A 97 9.77 -0.70 24.63
C ARG A 97 8.94 0.51 24.18
N LEU A 98 9.39 1.25 23.16
CA LEU A 98 8.67 2.39 22.58
C LEU A 98 7.45 1.94 21.75
N PHE A 99 7.61 0.90 20.91
CA PHE A 99 6.54 0.41 20.05
C PHE A 99 5.55 -0.54 20.75
N SER A 100 5.93 -1.12 21.90
CA SER A 100 5.05 -1.98 22.70
C SER A 100 4.14 -1.20 23.68
N PHE A 101 4.19 0.13 23.66
CA PHE A 101 3.40 1.02 24.54
C PHE A 101 2.15 1.62 23.85
N THR A 102 1.78 1.10 22.67
CA THR A 102 0.46 1.30 22.04
C THR A 102 -0.40 0.07 22.28
#